data_AF-F0W1Y7-F1
#
_entry.id   AF-F0W1Y7-F1
#
_cell.length_a   1.000
_cell.length_b   1.000
_cell.length_c   1.000
_cell.angle_alpha   90.00
_cell.angle_beta   90.00
_cell.angle_gamma   90.00
#
_symmetry.space_group_name_H-M   'P 1'
#
loop_
_entity.id
_entity.type
_entity.pdbx_description
1 polymer ?
#
loop_
_entity_poly.entity_id
_entity_poly.type
_entity_poly.pdbx_seq_one_letter_code
_entity_poly.pdbx_strand_id
1 'polypeptide(L)' 'MDDILGTFVLNLADVYTTKPQFQGFRGDVYLHGKAAGSISGKIRITLPSKLDKLQEGFIPIPRMEMAKCACLIT' A
#
# COMPACT_ATOMS: atom_id res chain seq x y z
N MET A 1 17.78 -17.18 4.62
CA MET A 1 17.36 -16.98 3.21
C MET A 1 15.92 -16.49 3.31
N ASP A 2 15.65 -15.25 2.95
CA ASP A 2 14.30 -14.68 3.06
C ASP A 2 13.47 -15.12 1.86
N ASP A 3 12.81 -16.26 1.97
CA ASP A 3 11.96 -16.79 0.91
C ASP A 3 10.66 -15.97 0.83
N ILE A 4 10.45 -15.32 -0.31
CA ILE A 4 9.23 -14.54 -0.58
C ILE A 4 8.08 -15.53 -0.85
N LEU A 5 7.11 -15.57 0.07
CA LEU A 5 5.94 -16.44 -0.03
C LEU A 5 4.85 -15.93 -1.00
N GLY A 6 4.96 -14.67 -1.43
CA GLY A 6 4.06 -14.06 -2.42
C GLY A 6 4.06 -12.53 -2.38
N THR A 7 3.36 -11.90 -3.31
CA THR A 7 3.23 -10.45 -3.45
C THR A 7 1.78 -10.05 -3.58
N PHE A 8 1.41 -8.94 -2.96
CA PHE A 8 0.10 -8.29 -3.09
C PHE A 8 0.33 -6.81 -3.41
N VAL A 9 -0.56 -6.23 -4.20
CA VAL A 9 -0.53 -4.81 -4.58
C VAL A 9 -1.77 -4.12 -4.02
N LEU A 10 -1.55 -3.10 -3.18
CA LEU A 10 -2.60 -2.24 -2.67
C LEU A 10 -2.54 -0.89 -3.38
N ASN A 11 -3.62 -0.50 -4.06
CA ASN A 11 -3.74 0.86 -4.57
C ASN A 11 -4.08 1.80 -3.42
N LEU A 12 -3.23 2.81 -3.19
CA LEU A 12 -3.46 3.78 -2.13
C LEU A 12 -4.75 4.57 -2.34
N ALA A 13 -5.21 4.75 -3.58
CA ALA A 13 -6.47 5.43 -3.87
C ALA A 13 -7.68 4.72 -3.23
N ASP A 14 -7.61 3.41 -3.01
CA ASP A 14 -8.71 2.62 -2.45
C ASP A 14 -8.79 2.71 -0.91
N VAL A 15 -7.68 3.11 -0.27
CA VAL A 15 -7.54 3.16 1.20
C VAL A 15 -7.16 4.55 1.72
N TYR A 16 -7.01 5.53 0.82
CA TYR A 16 -6.69 6.91 1.17
C TYR A 16 -7.94 7.64 1.67
N THR A 17 -7.77 8.38 2.76
CA THR A 17 -8.78 9.32 3.25
C THR A 17 -8.18 10.66 3.61
N THR A 18 -8.99 11.71 3.47
CA THR A 18 -8.64 13.09 3.82
C THR A 18 -8.22 13.26 5.28
N LYS A 19 -8.72 12.41 6.19
CA LYS A 19 -8.26 12.36 7.58
C LYS A 19 -7.43 11.08 7.82
N PRO A 20 -6.29 11.16 8.52
CA PRO A 20 -5.51 9.98 8.87
C PRO A 20 -6.27 9.06 9.82
N GLN A 21 -6.83 7.96 9.27
CA GLN A 21 -7.52 6.93 10.04
C GLN A 21 -7.16 5.54 9.53
N PHE A 22 -7.41 4.51 10.34
CA PHE A 22 -7.21 3.14 9.90
C PHE A 22 -8.30 2.73 8.93
N GLN A 23 -7.90 2.34 7.73
CA GLN A 23 -8.75 1.73 6.72
C GLN A 23 -8.47 0.24 6.60
N GLY A 24 -9.53 -0.55 6.48
CA GLY A 24 -9.40 -1.96 6.20
C GLY A 24 -8.93 -2.18 4.76
N PHE A 25 -8.08 -3.17 4.54
CA PHE A 25 -7.76 -3.67 3.20
C PHE A 25 -7.85 -5.18 3.15
N ARG A 26 -8.12 -5.70 1.96
CA ARG A 26 -8.03 -7.12 1.63
C ARG A 26 -7.55 -7.25 0.18
N GLY A 27 -6.76 -8.27 -0.09
CA GLY A 27 -6.48 -8.62 -1.47
C GLY A 27 -5.75 -9.95 -1.63
N ASP A 28 -5.61 -10.34 -2.88
CA ASP A 28 -5.05 -11.63 -3.26
C ASP A 28 -3.52 -11.56 -3.32
N VAL A 29 -2.88 -12.61 -2.81
CA VAL A 29 -1.44 -12.78 -2.84
C VAL A 29 -1.09 -13.67 -4.02
N TYR A 30 -0.12 -13.24 -4.83
CA TYR A 30 0.36 -13.96 -6.01
C TYR A 30 1.82 -14.36 -5.86
N LEU A 31 2.17 -15.58 -6.25
CA LEU A 31 3.54 -16.09 -6.35
C LEU A 31 3.76 -16.64 -7.75
N HIS A 32 4.79 -16.14 -8.45
CA HIS A 32 5.09 -16.53 -9.85
C HIS A 32 3.87 -16.45 -10.79
N GLY A 33 3.04 -15.40 -10.63
CA GLY A 33 1.84 -15.18 -11.45
C GLY A 33 0.64 -16.07 -11.11
N LYS A 34 0.72 -16.89 -10.06
CA LYS A 34 -0.38 -17.76 -9.59
C LYS A 34 -0.91 -17.29 -8.23
N ALA A 35 -2.21 -17.43 -8.00
CA ALA A 35 -2.81 -17.16 -6.70
C ALA A 35 -2.20 -18.09 -5.64
N ALA A 36 -1.68 -17.49 -4.56
CA ALA A 36 -0.99 -18.17 -3.46
C ALA A 36 -1.73 -18.00 -2.12
N GLY A 37 -2.69 -17.08 -2.04
CA GLY A 37 -3.51 -16.87 -0.84
C GLY A 37 -4.19 -15.51 -0.85
N SER A 38 -4.59 -15.05 0.33
CA SER A 38 -5.14 -13.70 0.52
C SER A 38 -4.58 -13.08 1.79
N ILE A 39 -4.43 -11.76 1.79
CA ILE A 39 -4.04 -10.95 2.94
C ILE A 39 -5.15 -9.96 3.27
N SER A 40 -5.36 -9.69 4.55
CA SER A 40 -6.24 -8.63 5.02
C SER A 40 -5.65 -7.94 6.24
N GLY A 41 -5.91 -6.65 6.40
CA GLY A 41 -5.38 -5.89 7.53
C GLY A 41 -5.98 -4.50 7.61
N LYS A 42 -5.32 -3.64 8.39
CA LYS A 42 -5.63 -2.23 8.48
C LYS A 42 -4.40 -1.40 8.13
N ILE A 43 -4.60 -0.32 7.39
CA ILE A 43 -3.56 0.63 7.00
C ILE A 43 -4.00 2.04 7.40
N ARG A 44 -3.07 2.86 7.89
CA ARG A 44 -3.31 4.29 8.14
C ARG A 44 -2.29 5.08 7.34
N ILE A 45 -2.79 5.91 6.42
CA ILE A 45 -1.94 6.79 5.60
C ILE A 45 -1.94 8.17 6.27
N THR A 46 -0.74 8.68 6.55
CA THR A 46 -0.56 10.05 7.06
C THR A 46 0.26 10.80 6.02
N LEU A 47 -0.35 11.78 5.35
CA LEU A 47 0.37 12.64 4.43
C LEU A 47 1.03 13.81 5.17
N PRO A 48 2.20 14.28 4.72
CA PRO A 48 2.77 15.54 5.21
C PRO A 48 1.78 16.69 4.97
N SER A 49 1.66 17.59 5.94
CA SER A 49 0.74 18.74 5.91
C SER A 49 0.94 19.73 4.74
N LYS A 50 2.00 19.57 3.95
CA LYS A 50 2.23 20.31 2.70
C LYS A 50 1.57 19.68 1.47
N LEU A 51 1.24 18.39 1.50
CA LEU A 51 0.62 17.65 0.39
C LEU A 51 -0.92 17.77 0.38
N ASP A 52 -1.55 18.06 1.53
CA ASP A 52 -3.00 18.30 1.62
C ASP A 52 -3.48 19.53 0.81
N LYS A 53 -2.56 20.42 0.40
CA LYS A 53 -2.87 21.62 -0.39
C LYS A 53 -2.60 21.48 -1.89
N LEU A 54 -2.09 20.33 -2.34
CA LEU A 54 -1.81 20.05 -3.76
C LEU A 54 -3.00 19.34 -4.42
N GLN A 55 -4.18 19.96 -4.37
CA GLN A 55 -5.20 19.73 -5.38
C GLN A 55 -4.96 20.75 -6.50
N GLU A 56 -4.92 20.28 -7.75
CA GLU A 56 -4.79 21.06 -8.99
C GLU A 56 -3.40 21.66 -9.29
N GLY A 57 -2.44 20.79 -9.56
CA GLY A 57 -1.23 21.20 -10.27
C GLY A 57 -0.44 19.98 -10.68
N PHE A 58 -0.16 19.84 -11.98
CA PHE A 58 0.68 18.77 -12.55
C PHE A 58 1.94 18.55 -11.69
N ILE A 59 1.97 17.46 -10.92
CA ILE A 59 3.15 17.06 -10.15
C ILE A 59 3.99 16.19 -11.09
N PRO A 60 5.28 16.47 -11.31
CA PRO A 60 6.14 15.52 -11.98
C PRO A 60 6.15 14.26 -11.12
N ILE A 61 5.69 13.13 -11.69
CA ILE A 61 5.58 11.83 -11.02
C ILE A 61 6.92 11.59 -10.30
N PRO A 62 6.99 11.67 -8.96
CA PRO A 62 8.20 11.27 -8.26
C PRO A 62 8.37 9.80 -8.63
N ARG A 63 9.58 9.43 -9.09
CA ARG A 63 9.94 8.04 -9.40
C ARG A 63 9.29 7.14 -8.34
N MET A 64 8.45 6.21 -8.80
CA MET A 64 7.63 5.33 -7.96
C MET A 64 8.49 4.73 -6.83
N GLU A 65 8.43 5.30 -5.61
CA GLU A 65 9.18 4.80 -4.47
C GLU A 65 8.40 3.63 -3.87
N MET A 66 8.91 2.41 -4.06
CA MET A 66 8.34 1.23 -3.43
C MET A 66 8.77 1.17 -1.96
N ALA A 67 7.82 1.39 -1.05
CA ALA A 67 8.02 1.06 0.35
C ALA A 67 7.90 -0.46 0.54
N LYS A 68 8.94 -1.10 1.09
CA LYS A 68 8.90 -2.53 1.47
C LYS A 68 8.41 -2.64 2.92
N CYS A 69 7.28 -3.31 3.12
CA CYS A 69 6.83 -3.73 4.44
C CYS A 69 7.06 -5.24 4.57
N ALA A 70 7.72 -5.67 5.64
CA ALA A 70 7.85 -7.08 6.00
C ALA A 70 6.85 -7.40 7.11
N CYS A 71 6.14 -8.52 6.99
CA CYS A 71 5.28 -9.04 8.05
C CYS A 71 5.89 -10.35 8.54
N LEU A 72 6.15 -10.44 9.85
CA LEU A 72 6.60 -11.68 10.49
C LEU A 72 5.35 -12.41 11.00
N ILE A 73 5.12 -13.62 10.51
CA ILE A 73 4.08 -14.51 11.04
C ILE A 73 4.76 -15.39 12.10
N THR A 74 4.40 -15.21 13.37
CA THR A 74 4.80 -16.08 14.49
C THR A 74 3.76 -17.16 14.75
#